data_AF-A0A6I9NLI4-F1
#
_entry.id   AF-A0A6I9NLI4-F1
#
_cell.length_a   1.000
_cell.length_b   1.000
_cell.length_c   1.000
_cell.angle_alpha   90.00
_cell.angle_beta   90.00
_cell.angle_gamma   90.00
#
_symmetry.space_group_name_H-M   'P 1'
#
loop_
_entity.id
_entity.type
_entity.pdbx_description
1 polymer ?
#
loop_
_entity_poly.entity_id
_entity_poly.type
_entity_poly.pdbx_seq_one_letter_code
_entity_poly.pdbx_strand_id
1 'polypeptide(L)'
;MSVSFSYKYLALFTETGHLWTGPSHLQDKLNEVDTKNTKPPQQMVWCRRPKSQQPSVVLLWDKLLMVVGVRQDNIQFPIEEPCVLVGELDGVRILSSSQQELLQEVPLVCQEIFKIASMAPGALLLEAHREYQVP
;
A
#
# COMPACT_ATOMS: atom_id res chain seq x y z
N MET A 1 -4.98 -14.97 -8.95
CA MET A 1 -3.50 -14.86 -9.04
C MET A 1 -3.14 -13.52 -9.65
N SER A 2 -2.03 -12.91 -9.26
CA SER A 2 -1.51 -11.66 -9.83
C SER A 2 0.01 -11.69 -9.94
N VAL A 3 0.56 -11.12 -11.01
CA VAL A 3 2.00 -11.05 -11.32
C VAL A 3 2.48 -9.62 -11.15
N SER A 4 3.64 -9.40 -10.55
CA SER A 4 4.20 -8.06 -10.39
C SER A 4 4.61 -7.44 -11.72
N PHE A 5 4.64 -6.11 -11.82
CA PHE A 5 5.06 -5.38 -13.03
C PHE A 5 6.47 -5.79 -13.52
N SER A 6 7.36 -6.15 -12.60
CA SER A 6 8.71 -6.62 -12.90
C SER A 6 8.79 -8.11 -13.30
N TYR A 7 7.67 -8.84 -13.30
CA TYR A 7 7.58 -10.30 -13.49
C TYR A 7 8.37 -11.14 -12.46
N LYS A 8 8.88 -10.51 -11.40
CA LYS A 8 9.69 -11.17 -10.37
C LYS A 8 8.86 -11.81 -9.27
N TYR A 9 7.62 -11.37 -9.04
CA TYR A 9 6.82 -11.79 -7.89
C TYR A 9 5.41 -12.22 -8.29
N LEU A 10 4.86 -13.15 -7.50
CA LEU A 10 3.53 -13.75 -7.66
C LEU A 10 2.73 -13.65 -6.37
N ALA A 11 1.43 -13.36 -6.53
CA ALA A 11 0.45 -13.29 -5.45
C ALA A 11 -0.64 -14.33 -5.75
N LEU A 12 -0.84 -15.24 -4.82
CA LEU A 12 -1.78 -16.34 -4.91
C LEU A 12 -2.74 -16.27 -3.72
N PHE A 13 -4.02 -16.08 -4.01
CA PHE A 13 -5.07 -16.14 -3.01
C PHE A 13 -5.70 -17.52 -3.02
N THR A 14 -5.75 -18.18 -1.86
CA THR A 14 -6.29 -19.54 -1.71
C THR A 14 -7.77 -19.50 -1.33
N GLU A 15 -8.47 -20.61 -1.58
CA GLU A 15 -9.87 -20.77 -1.14
C GLU A 15 -10.01 -20.74 0.39
N THR A 16 -8.95 -21.12 1.13
CA THR A 16 -8.89 -21.02 2.58
C THR A 16 -8.69 -19.59 3.10
N GLY A 17 -8.74 -18.57 2.23
CA GLY A 17 -8.61 -17.16 2.61
C GLY A 17 -7.18 -16.70 2.91
N HIS A 18 -6.18 -17.49 2.52
CA HIS A 18 -4.78 -17.15 2.71
C HIS A 18 -4.24 -16.47 1.45
N LEU A 19 -3.40 -15.46 1.65
CA LEU A 19 -2.61 -14.85 0.61
C LEU A 19 -1.16 -15.34 0.73
N TRP A 20 -0.71 -16.04 -0.29
CA TRP A 20 0.69 -16.37 -0.48
C TRP A 20 1.33 -15.36 -1.44
N THR A 21 2.52 -14.88 -1.08
CA THR A 21 3.36 -14.05 -1.95
C THR A 21 4.78 -14.58 -2.00
N GLY A 22 5.39 -14.53 -3.18
CA GLY A 22 6.74 -15.03 -3.36
C GLY A 22 7.31 -14.71 -4.74
N PRO A 23 8.57 -15.08 -5.00
CA PRO A 23 9.15 -14.96 -6.33
C PRO A 23 8.43 -15.83 -7.37
N SER A 24 8.54 -15.45 -8.65
CA SER A 24 7.90 -16.16 -9.76
C SER A 24 8.42 -17.57 -10.03
N HIS A 25 9.59 -17.93 -9.49
CA HIS A 25 10.12 -19.29 -9.54
C HIS A 25 9.51 -20.23 -8.48
N LEU A 26 8.68 -19.72 -7.55
CA LEU A 26 7.94 -20.51 -6.55
C LEU A 26 8.81 -21.37 -5.60
N GLN A 27 10.12 -21.12 -5.52
CA GLN A 27 11.02 -21.89 -4.63
C GLN A 27 11.13 -21.27 -3.23
N ASP A 28 10.92 -19.96 -3.13
CA ASP A 28 10.97 -19.21 -1.87
C ASP A 28 9.62 -18.55 -1.60
N LYS A 29 9.42 -18.15 -0.34
CA LYS A 29 8.23 -17.43 0.10
C LYS A 29 8.63 -16.06 0.65
N LEU A 30 7.95 -15.01 0.19
CA LEU A 30 8.09 -13.68 0.79
C LEU A 30 7.21 -13.55 2.01
N ASN A 31 5.93 -13.92 1.88
CA ASN A 31 4.98 -13.85 2.98
C ASN A 31 3.79 -14.79 2.75
N GLU A 32 3.15 -15.20 3.84
CA GLU A 32 1.87 -15.89 3.84
C GLU A 32 0.99 -15.32 4.95
N VAL A 33 -0.16 -14.80 4.58
CA VAL A 33 -1.03 -14.05 5.49
C VAL A 33 -2.44 -14.61 5.43
N ASP A 34 -3.01 -14.91 6.59
CA ASP A 34 -4.45 -15.17 6.73
C ASP A 34 -5.19 -13.83 6.63
N THR A 35 -5.94 -13.63 5.54
CA THR A 35 -6.67 -12.38 5.28
C THR A 35 -7.97 -12.26 6.08
N LYS A 36 -8.35 -13.32 6.81
CA LYS A 36 -9.63 -13.45 7.53
C LYS A 36 -10.87 -13.33 6.62
N ASN A 37 -10.67 -13.46 5.31
CA ASN A 37 -11.73 -13.44 4.31
C ASN A 37 -11.53 -14.61 3.36
N THR A 38 -12.55 -15.43 3.15
CA THR A 38 -12.52 -16.55 2.20
C THR A 38 -13.07 -16.18 0.84
N LYS A 39 -13.76 -15.04 0.71
CA LYS A 39 -14.19 -14.54 -0.60
C LYS A 39 -12.96 -14.14 -1.40
N PRO A 40 -12.87 -14.50 -2.69
CA PRO A 40 -11.77 -14.05 -3.53
C PRO A 40 -11.77 -12.52 -3.65
N PRO A 41 -10.60 -11.86 -3.61
CA PRO A 41 -10.51 -10.42 -3.85
C PRO A 41 -10.93 -10.10 -5.30
N GLN A 42 -11.63 -8.98 -5.48
CA GLN A 42 -12.01 -8.45 -6.78
C GLN A 42 -10.77 -8.07 -7.61
N GLN A 43 -9.76 -7.49 -6.97
CA GLN A 43 -8.48 -7.14 -7.60
C GLN A 43 -7.30 -7.44 -6.67
N MET A 44 -6.17 -7.80 -7.27
CA MET A 44 -4.87 -7.86 -6.62
C MET A 44 -3.85 -7.10 -7.47
N VAL A 45 -3.39 -5.96 -6.96
CA VAL A 45 -2.46 -5.07 -7.67
C VAL A 45 -1.15 -4.99 -6.92
N TRP A 46 -0.05 -5.23 -7.63
CA TRP A 46 1.28 -5.06 -7.09
C TRP A 46 1.68 -3.60 -7.06
N CYS A 47 2.30 -3.18 -5.96
CA CYS A 47 3.01 -1.92 -5.86
C CYS A 47 4.37 -2.15 -5.21
N ARG A 48 5.24 -1.15 -5.32
CA ARG A 48 6.59 -1.21 -4.77
C ARG A 48 6.79 0.01 -3.90
N ARG A 49 7.30 -0.24 -2.69
CA ARG A 49 7.70 0.84 -1.79
C ARG A 49 8.90 1.57 -2.38
N PRO A 50 8.80 2.85 -2.78
CA PRO A 50 9.87 3.57 -3.47
C PRO A 50 11.20 3.53 -2.73
N LYS A 51 11.19 3.55 -1.39
CA LYS A 51 12.42 3.52 -0.60
C LYS A 51 12.90 2.10 -0.31
N SER A 52 12.06 1.30 0.33
CA SER A 52 12.48 -0.04 0.77
C SER A 52 12.67 -1.01 -0.40
N GLN A 53 12.14 -0.65 -1.59
CA GLN A 53 12.16 -1.48 -2.80
C GLN A 53 11.50 -2.84 -2.58
N GLN A 54 10.75 -2.98 -1.48
CA GLN A 54 10.06 -4.20 -1.12
C GLN A 54 8.74 -4.27 -1.90
N PRO A 55 8.43 -5.43 -2.48
CA PRO A 55 7.17 -5.62 -3.17
C PRO A 55 6.04 -5.72 -2.14
N SER A 56 4.90 -5.12 -2.47
CA SER A 56 3.67 -5.22 -1.72
C SER A 56 2.52 -5.49 -2.68
N VAL A 57 1.48 -6.14 -2.20
CA VAL A 57 0.27 -6.39 -2.97
C VAL A 57 -0.91 -5.75 -2.24
N VAL A 58 -1.75 -5.07 -3.03
CA VAL A 58 -2.99 -4.46 -2.59
C VAL A 58 -4.14 -5.34 -3.05
N LEU A 59 -4.98 -5.75 -2.11
CA LEU A 59 -6.16 -6.58 -2.33
C LEU A 59 -7.40 -5.72 -2.14
N LEU A 60 -8.36 -5.84 -3.06
CA LEU A 60 -9.64 -5.15 -2.99
C LEU A 60 -10.79 -6.15 -2.85
N TRP A 61 -11.64 -5.92 -1.86
CA TRP A 61 -12.99 -6.48 -1.72
C TRP A 61 -14.02 -5.35 -1.65
N ASP A 62 -15.31 -5.70 -1.68
CA ASP A 62 -16.44 -4.76 -1.71
C ASP A 62 -16.35 -3.59 -0.70
N LYS A 63 -15.80 -3.84 0.49
CA LYS A 63 -15.72 -2.87 1.61
C LYS A 63 -14.36 -2.80 2.28
N LEU A 64 -13.35 -3.44 1.70
CA LEU A 64 -12.04 -3.58 2.34
C LEU A 64 -10.94 -3.54 1.31
N LEU A 65 -9.99 -2.66 1.53
CA LEU A 65 -8.69 -2.66 0.87
C LEU A 65 -7.64 -3.10 1.88
N MET A 66 -6.82 -4.07 1.50
CA MET A 66 -5.73 -4.59 2.34
C MET A 66 -4.40 -4.46 1.62
N VAL A 67 -3.40 -3.91 2.30
CA VAL A 67 -2.02 -3.83 1.82
C VAL A 67 -1.20 -4.88 2.55
N VAL A 68 -0.61 -5.80 1.80
CA VAL A 68 0.26 -6.85 2.34
C VAL A 68 1.67 -6.67 1.80
N GLY A 69 2.63 -6.48 2.69
CA GLY A 69 4.06 -6.41 2.38
C GLY A 69 4.79 -7.71 2.71
N VAL A 70 6.12 -7.65 2.70
CA VAL A 70 7.01 -8.78 3.06
C VAL A 70 7.05 -9.06 4.57
N ARG A 71 6.65 -8.09 5.42
CA ARG A 71 6.58 -8.26 6.88
C ARG A 71 5.15 -8.64 7.30
N GLN A 72 5.00 -9.16 8.53
CA GLN A 72 3.71 -9.63 9.06
C GLN A 72 2.66 -8.52 9.28
N ASP A 73 3.02 -7.26 9.16
CA ASP A 73 2.06 -6.15 9.28
C ASP A 73 1.29 -5.98 7.96
N ASN A 74 -0.02 -6.23 8.02
CA ASN A 74 -0.96 -5.83 6.97
C ASN A 74 -1.69 -4.55 7.41
N ILE A 75 -1.96 -3.68 6.44
CA ILE A 75 -2.69 -2.42 6.67
C ILE A 75 -4.04 -2.55 5.99
N GLN A 76 -5.10 -2.16 6.68
CA GLN A 76 -6.48 -2.27 6.20
C GLN A 76 -7.11 -0.89 6.12
N PHE A 77 -7.81 -0.65 5.03
CA PHE A 77 -8.57 0.56 4.77
C PHE A 77 -10.02 0.18 4.45
N PRO A 78 -11.03 0.74 5.15
CA PRO A 78 -12.41 0.55 4.76
C PRO A 78 -12.66 1.24 3.41
N ILE A 79 -13.48 0.61 2.58
CA ILE A 79 -13.92 1.17 1.29
C ILE A 79 -15.41 1.47 1.39
N GLU A 80 -15.77 2.73 1.13
CA GLU A 80 -17.15 3.23 1.25
C GLU A 80 -17.96 3.05 -0.04
N GLU A 81 -17.29 3.22 -1.19
CA GLU A 81 -17.89 3.18 -2.52
C GLU A 81 -17.18 2.13 -3.39
N PRO A 82 -17.90 1.43 -4.29
CA PRO A 82 -17.27 0.62 -5.33
C PRO A 82 -16.17 1.39 -6.07
N CYS A 83 -14.99 0.79 -6.16
CA CYS A 83 -13.83 1.39 -6.80
C CYS A 83 -13.03 0.35 -7.59
N VAL A 84 -12.07 0.85 -8.37
CA VAL A 84 -11.09 0.02 -9.07
C VAL A 84 -9.67 0.46 -8.72
N LEU A 85 -8.75 -0.51 -8.72
CA LEU A 85 -7.33 -0.30 -8.50
C LEU A 85 -6.57 -0.21 -9.83
N VAL A 86 -5.70 0.78 -9.94
CA VAL A 86 -4.73 0.94 -11.04
C VAL A 86 -3.33 1.00 -10.46
N GLY A 87 -2.48 0.04 -10.82
CA GLY A 87 -1.08 0.02 -10.36
C GLY A 87 -0.23 1.06 -11.08
N GLU A 88 0.58 1.80 -10.34
CA GLU A 88 1.52 2.81 -10.86
C GLU A 88 2.96 2.50 -10.37
N LEU A 89 3.95 3.27 -10.84
CA LEU A 89 5.36 3.05 -10.49
C LEU A 89 5.66 3.36 -9.01
N ASP A 90 4.91 4.28 -8.43
CA ASP A 90 5.10 4.87 -7.10
C ASP A 90 3.95 4.55 -6.12
N GLY A 91 2.89 3.88 -6.58
CA GLY A 91 1.73 3.57 -5.74
C GLY A 91 0.63 2.79 -6.44
N VAL A 92 -0.57 2.87 -5.87
CA VAL A 92 -1.82 2.35 -6.46
C VAL A 92 -2.84 3.47 -6.45
N ARG A 93 -3.39 3.79 -7.61
CA ARG A 93 -4.52 4.70 -7.73
C ARG A 93 -5.82 3.95 -7.45
N ILE A 94 -6.67 4.55 -6.63
CA ILE A 94 -7.99 4.04 -6.27
C ILE A 94 -9.01 4.99 -6.90
N LEU A 95 -9.86 4.46 -7.77
CA LEU A 95 -10.82 5.24 -8.55
C LEU A 95 -12.24 4.78 -8.24
N SER A 96 -13.07 5.65 -7.67
CA SER A 96 -14.52 5.45 -7.53
C SER A 96 -15.27 6.34 -8.53
N SER A 97 -16.61 6.37 -8.47
CA SER A 97 -17.37 7.29 -9.33
C SER A 97 -17.27 8.74 -8.86
N SER A 98 -16.89 8.97 -7.61
CA SER A 98 -16.87 10.28 -6.98
C SER A 98 -15.47 10.78 -6.59
N GLN A 99 -14.49 9.88 -6.44
CA GLN A 99 -13.17 10.18 -5.90
C GLN A 99 -12.04 9.52 -6.68
N GLN A 100 -10.87 10.16 -6.61
CA GLN A 100 -9.60 9.64 -7.09
C GLN A 100 -8.56 9.81 -5.99
N GLU A 101 -8.04 8.70 -5.48
CA GLU A 101 -7.06 8.67 -4.40
C GLU A 101 -5.77 7.97 -4.84
N LEU A 102 -4.65 8.32 -4.20
CA LEU A 102 -3.36 7.67 -4.42
C LEU A 102 -2.87 7.04 -3.12
N LEU A 103 -2.83 5.71 -3.10
CA LEU A 103 -2.19 4.93 -2.05
C LEU A 103 -0.70 4.80 -2.35
N GLN A 104 0.14 5.40 -1.50
CA GLN A 104 1.59 5.39 -1.64
C GLN A 104 2.31 5.23 -0.29
N GLU A 105 3.57 4.81 -0.33
CA GLU A 105 4.44 4.89 0.85
C GLU A 105 4.63 6.37 1.23
N VAL A 106 4.56 6.70 2.52
CA VAL A 106 4.74 8.08 2.99
C VAL A 106 6.11 8.61 2.52
N PRO A 107 6.18 9.67 1.70
CA PRO A 107 7.45 10.18 1.19
C PRO A 107 8.41 10.60 2.31
N LEU A 108 9.73 10.46 2.08
CA LEU A 108 10.73 10.80 3.09
C LEU A 108 10.68 12.27 3.49
N VAL A 109 10.48 13.16 2.54
CA VAL A 109 10.33 14.60 2.81
C VAL A 109 9.16 14.86 3.76
N CYS A 110 8.04 14.16 3.61
CA CYS A 110 6.91 14.25 4.54
C CYS A 110 7.30 13.74 5.92
N GLN A 111 8.00 12.60 6.00
CA GLN A 111 8.49 12.08 7.28
C GLN A 111 9.46 13.07 7.94
N GLU A 112 10.39 13.66 7.20
CA GLU A 112 11.34 14.65 7.70
C GLU A 112 10.64 15.92 8.18
N ILE A 113 9.56 16.36 7.54
CA ILE A 113 8.80 17.53 8.00
C ILE A 113 8.01 17.22 9.27
N PHE A 114 7.33 16.08 9.33
CA PHE A 114 6.35 15.77 10.38
C PHE A 114 6.89 14.87 11.50
N LYS A 115 8.14 14.40 11.42
CA LYS A 115 8.77 13.63 12.49
C LYS A 115 8.90 14.49 13.74
N ILE A 116 8.59 13.87 14.89
CA ILE A 116 8.73 14.50 16.21
C ILE A 116 10.17 15.01 16.39
N ALA A 117 10.28 16.26 16.82
CA ALA A 117 11.55 16.96 17.03
C ALA A 117 12.45 17.04 15.78
N SER A 118 11.85 17.11 14.58
CA SER A 118 12.61 17.33 13.36
C SER A 118 13.14 18.76 13.28
N MET A 119 14.42 18.87 12.92
CA MET A 119 15.09 20.14 12.59
C MET A 119 15.37 20.25 11.08
N ALA A 120 14.70 19.43 10.26
CA ALA A 120 14.81 19.53 8.81
C ALA A 120 14.31 20.91 8.33
N PRO A 121 14.87 21.48 7.25
CA PRO A 121 14.47 22.81 6.77
C PRO A 121 12.96 22.95 6.58
N GLY A 122 12.30 21.93 6.02
CA GLY A 122 10.85 21.93 5.83
C GLY A 122 10.05 21.89 7.14
N ALA A 123 10.56 21.23 8.19
CA ALA A 123 9.92 21.23 9.51
C ALA A 123 9.99 22.63 10.16
N LEU A 124 11.15 23.29 10.07
CA LEU A 124 11.35 24.64 10.60
C LEU A 124 10.48 25.68 9.88
N LEU A 125 10.35 25.57 8.56
CA LEU A 125 9.46 26.45 7.77
C LEU A 125 7.99 26.23 8.13
N LEU A 126 7.57 24.98 8.32
CA LEU A 126 6.21 24.66 8.75
C LEU A 126 5.90 25.25 10.13
N GLU A 127 6.85 25.19 11.06
CA GLU A 127 6.68 25.76 12.40
C GLU A 127 6.66 27.29 12.39
N ALA A 128 7.57 27.93 11.63
CA ALA A 128 7.54 29.38 11.45
C ALA A 128 6.23 29.87 10.82
N HIS A 129 5.67 29.12 9.87
CA HIS A 129 4.37 29.42 9.28
C HIS A 129 3.23 29.32 10.31
N ARG A 130 3.24 28.30 11.18
CA ARG A 130 2.25 28.15 12.25
C ARG A 130 2.29 29.33 13.22
N GLU A 131 3.48 29.72 13.67
CA GLU A 131 3.66 30.88 14.56
C GLU A 131 3.19 32.19 13.91
N TYR A 132 3.43 32.36 12.60
CA TYR A 132 2.92 33.52 11.86
C TYR A 132 1.38 33.58 11.79
N GLN A 133 0.70 32.43 11.83
CA GLN A 133 -0.76 32.35 11.79
C GLN A 133 -1.43 32.54 13.14
N VAL A 134 -0.67 32.56 14.25
CA VAL A 134 -1.21 32.87 15.56
C VAL A 134 -1.58 34.36 15.60
N PRO A 135 -2.84 34.72 15.92
CA PRO A 135 -3.30 36.11 15.96
C PRO A 135 -2.65 36.94 17.08
#